data_AF-A0A3Q2D758-F1
#
_entry.id   AF-A0A3Q2D758-F1
#
_cell.length_a   1.000
_cell.length_b   1.000
_cell.length_c   1.000
_cell.angle_alpha   90.00
_cell.angle_beta   90.00
_cell.angle_gamma   90.00
#
_symmetry.space_group_name_H-M   'P 1'
#
loop_
_entity.id
_entity.type
_entity.pdbx_description
1 polymer ?
#
loop_
_entity_poly.entity_id
_entity_poly.type
_entity_poly.pdbx_seq_one_letter_code
_entity_poly.pdbx_strand_id
1 'polypeptide(L)' 'MSRLFVGLVKARQAQISRMWVQQRATYIHDKPPKDKIGGVESVFVLTVMSVAILGPSGWILSNLDHYKVRK' A
#
# COMPACT_ATOMS: atom_id res chain seq x y z
N MET A 1 3.45 29.82 -29.55
CA MET A 1 4.01 28.81 -28.61
C MET A 1 2.93 27.79 -28.24
N SER A 2 2.84 26.73 -29.06
CA SER A 2 2.34 25.39 -28.74
C SER A 2 0.97 25.15 -28.06
N ARG A 3 -0.11 25.32 -28.83
CA ARG A 3 -1.45 24.76 -28.50
C ARG A 3 -1.49 23.22 -28.56
N LEU A 4 -0.56 22.60 -29.31
CA LEU A 4 -0.43 21.14 -29.43
C LEU A 4 0.03 20.48 -28.12
N PHE A 5 0.89 21.16 -27.36
CA PHE A 5 1.39 20.63 -26.08
C PHE A 5 0.30 20.62 -25.01
N VAL A 6 -0.60 21.61 -25.00
CA VAL A 6 -1.75 21.65 -24.08
C VAL A 6 -2.73 20.49 -24.34
N GLY A 7 -2.99 20.18 -25.61
CA GLY A 7 -3.84 19.04 -25.99
C GLY A 7 -3.26 17.69 -25.55
N LEU A 8 -1.94 17.51 -25.72
CA LEU A 8 -1.22 16.29 -25.34
C LEU A 8 -1.19 16.08 -23.81
N VAL A 9 -0.98 17.15 -23.05
CA VAL A 9 -1.02 17.09 -21.57
C VAL A 9 -2.42 16.74 -21.07
N LYS A 10 -3.48 17.32 -21.67
CA LYS A 10 -4.87 17.03 -21.29
C LYS A 10 -5.30 15.60 -21.66
N ALA A 11 -4.81 15.08 -22.79
CA ALA A 11 -5.02 13.70 -23.21
C ALA A 11 -4.35 12.70 -22.24
N ARG A 12 -3.11 12.98 -21.82
CA ARG A 12 -2.39 12.15 -20.85
C ARG A 12 -3.06 12.18 -19.47
N GLN A 13 -3.54 13.34 -19.04
CA GLN A 13 -4.27 13.50 -17.77
C GLN A 13 -5.61 12.73 -17.78
N ALA A 14 -6.32 12.74 -18.92
CA ALA A 14 -7.52 11.92 -19.09
C ALA A 14 -7.22 10.41 -19.05
N GLN A 15 -6.06 9.96 -19.57
CA GLN A 15 -5.66 8.55 -19.48
C GLN A 15 -5.28 8.12 -18.06
N ILE A 16 -4.57 8.96 -17.30
CA ILE A 16 -4.24 8.66 -15.89
C ILE A 16 -5.51 8.57 -15.03
N SER A 17 -6.50 9.42 -15.30
CA SER A 17 -7.81 9.34 -14.61
C SER A 17 -8.55 8.02 -14.88
N ARG A 18 -8.31 7.35 -16.02
CA ARG A 18 -8.91 6.03 -16.33
C ARG A 18 -8.14 4.86 -15.73
N MET A 19 -6.89 5.07 -15.35
CA MET A 19 -6.07 4.03 -14.70
C MET A 19 -6.58 3.70 -13.29
N TRP A 20 -7.37 4.60 -12.70
CA TRP A 20 -8.07 4.43 -11.42
C TRP A 20 -9.52 3.96 -11.56
N VAL A 21 -9.95 3.54 -12.75
CA VAL A 21 -11.19 2.78 -12.88
C VAL A 21 -10.89 1.37 -12.39
N GLN A 22 -11.15 1.13 -11.10
CA GLN A 22 -11.21 -0.21 -10.55
C GLN A 22 -12.14 -1.05 -11.44
N GLN A 23 -11.63 -2.09 -12.08
CA GLN A 23 -12.47 -3.08 -12.77
C GLN A 23 -13.33 -3.77 -11.72
N ARG A 24 -14.49 -3.17 -11.42
CA ARG A 24 -15.43 -3.68 -10.44
C ARG A 24 -16.13 -4.86 -11.09
N ALA A 25 -15.90 -6.06 -10.57
CA ALA A 25 -16.64 -7.25 -10.99
C ALA A 25 -18.08 -7.15 -10.48
N THR A 26 -18.97 -6.57 -11.28
CA THR A 26 -20.37 -6.30 -10.90
C THR A 26 -21.17 -7.57 -10.62
N TYR A 27 -20.72 -8.75 -11.07
CA TYR A 27 -21.38 -10.02 -10.80
C TYR A 27 -21.04 -10.63 -9.44
N ILE A 28 -20.01 -10.11 -8.75
CA ILE A 28 -19.59 -10.60 -7.43
C ILE A 28 -20.22 -9.70 -6.38
N HIS A 29 -21.07 -10.30 -5.55
CA HIS A 29 -21.75 -9.62 -4.45
C HIS A 29 -21.52 -10.39 -3.16
N ASP A 30 -21.01 -9.68 -2.15
CA ASP A 30 -20.85 -10.21 -0.80
C ASP A 30 -21.95 -9.70 0.13
N LYS A 31 -22.21 -10.47 1.18
CA LYS A 31 -23.07 -10.02 2.27
C LYS A 31 -22.37 -8.90 3.05
N PRO A 32 -23.10 -7.96 3.67
CA PRO A 32 -22.49 -6.95 4.53
C PRO A 32 -21.62 -7.60 5.63
N PRO A 33 -20.54 -6.92 6.07
CA PRO A 33 -19.70 -7.40 7.16
C PRO A 33 -20.55 -7.65 8.41
N LYS A 34 -20.37 -8.82 9.03
CA LYS A 34 -20.98 -9.13 10.34
C LYS A 34 -20.44 -8.19 11.41
N ASP A 35 -19.11 -8.01 11.40
CA ASP A 35 -18.38 -7.12 12.28
C ASP A 35 -17.71 -6.02 11.45
N LYS A 36 -17.96 -4.76 11.82
CA LYS A 36 -17.43 -3.61 11.09
C LYS A 36 -16.08 -3.23 11.68
N ILE A 37 -15.01 -3.62 11.00
CA ILE A 37 -13.67 -3.17 11.34
C ILE A 37 -13.53 -1.70 10.94
N GLY A 38 -13.25 -0.85 11.93
CA GLY A 38 -13.10 0.59 11.72
C GLY A 38 -11.73 0.96 11.15
N GLY A 39 -11.59 2.22 10.72
CA GLY A 39 -10.30 2.75 10.26
C GLY A 39 -9.22 2.69 11.35
N VAL A 40 -9.57 3.00 12.60
CA VAL A 40 -8.64 2.95 13.73
C VAL A 40 -8.18 1.52 14.02
N GLU A 41 -9.11 0.57 14.04
CA GLU A 41 -8.78 -0.85 14.26
C GLU A 41 -7.90 -1.41 13.14
N SER A 42 -8.21 -1.07 11.88
CA SER A 42 -7.40 -1.46 10.73
C SER A 42 -5.96 -0.94 10.82
N VAL A 43 -5.80 0.36 11.14
CA VAL A 43 -4.48 0.98 11.28
C VAL A 43 -3.72 0.35 12.44
N PHE A 44 -4.39 0.07 13.56
CA PHE A 44 -3.78 -0.60 14.70
C PHE A 44 -3.24 -1.98 14.31
N VAL A 45 -4.07 -2.83 13.71
CA VAL A 45 -3.68 -4.20 13.32
C VAL A 45 -2.54 -4.18 12.31
N LEU A 46 -2.61 -3.32 11.29
CA LEU A 46 -1.55 -3.19 10.30
C LEU A 46 -0.23 -2.76 10.96
N THR A 47 -0.28 -1.78 11.86
CA THR A 47 0.90 -1.30 12.58
C THR A 47 1.50 -2.41 13.44
N VAL A 48 0.68 -3.11 14.22
CA VAL A 48 1.13 -4.21 15.10
C VAL A 48 1.73 -5.34 14.26
N MET A 49 1.10 -5.71 13.14
CA MET A 49 1.64 -6.73 12.24
C MET A 49 3.00 -6.32 11.67
N SER A 50 3.15 -5.07 11.23
CA SER A 50 4.44 -4.56 10.75
C SER A 50 5.51 -4.59 11.84
N VAL A 51 5.19 -4.14 13.06
CA VAL A 51 6.13 -4.17 14.19
C VAL A 51 6.47 -5.61 14.59
N ALA A 52 5.53 -6.55 14.52
CA ALA A 52 5.77 -7.94 14.85
C ALA A 52 6.78 -8.61 13.89
N ILE A 53 6.81 -8.21 12.62
CA ILE A 53 7.79 -8.71 11.65
C ILE A 53 9.11 -7.93 11.74
N LEU A 54 9.02 -6.60 11.75
CA LEU A 54 10.19 -5.71 11.69
C LEU A 54 10.94 -5.63 13.02
N GLY A 55 10.27 -5.82 14.15
CA GLY A 55 10.86 -5.81 15.49
C GLY A 55 11.96 -6.85 15.64
N PRO A 56 11.67 -8.17 15.52
CA PRO A 56 12.70 -9.20 15.62
C PRO A 56 13.73 -9.09 14.48
N SER A 57 13.29 -8.76 13.26
CA SER A 57 14.20 -8.58 12.13
C SER A 57 15.20 -7.44 12.36
N GLY A 58 14.73 -6.31 12.90
CA GLY A 58 15.53 -5.14 13.23
C GLY A 58 16.52 -5.43 14.35
N TRP A 59 16.10 -6.18 15.38
CA TRP A 59 16.99 -6.62 16.46
C TRP A 59 18.11 -7.53 15.95
N ILE A 60 17.79 -8.49 15.08
CA ILE A 60 18.82 -9.36 14.50
C ILE A 60 19.79 -8.53 13.65
N LEU A 61 19.26 -7.63 12.81
CA LEU A 61 20.06 -6.83 11.91
C LEU A 61 20.96 -5.81 12.65
N SER A 62 20.50 -5.25 13.78
CA SER A 62 21.31 -4.33 14.58
C SER A 62 22.51 -5.00 15.25
N ASN A 63 22.45 -6.32 15.44
CA ASN A 63 23.49 -7.10 16.12
C ASN A 63 24.45 -7.82 15.15
N LEU A 64 24.40 -7.52 13.85
CA LEU A 64 25.25 -8.19 12.85
C LEU A 64 26.74 -8.11 13.16
N ASP A 65 27.24 -6.96 13.63
CA ASP A 65 28.67 -6.82 13.94
C ASP A 65 29.10 -7.66 15.15
N HIS A 66 28.22 -7.84 16.14
CA HIS A 66 28.43 -8.78 17.24
C HIS A 66 28.46 -10.23 16.76
N TYR A 67 27.65 -10.59 15.77
CA TYR A 67 27.63 -11.94 15.20
C TYR A 67 28.82 -12.24 14.29
N LYS A 68 29.42 -11.21 13.67
CA LYS A 68 30.59 -11.35 12.80
C LYS A 68 31.88 -11.59 13.59
N VAL A 69 31.98 -11.04 14.81
CA VAL A 69 33.11 -11.29 15.70
C VAL A 69 32.81 -12.56 16.51
N ARG A 70 33.05 -13.70 15.86
CA ARG A 70 33.12 -15.00 16.52
C ARG A 70 34.61 -15.29 16.72
N LYS A 71 35.02 -15.42 17.98
CA LYS A 71 36.36 -15.86 18.33
C LYS A 71 36.70 -17.17 17.63
#